data_AF-A0AAU7FHW8-F1
#
_entry.id   AF-A0AAU7FHW8-F1
#
_cell.length_a   1.000
_cell.length_b   1.000
_cell.length_c   1.000
_cell.angle_alpha   90.00
_cell.angle_beta   90.00
_cell.angle_gamma   90.00
#
_symmetry.space_group_name_H-M   'P 1'
#
loop_
_entity.id
_entity.type
_entity.pdbx_description
1 polymer ?
#
loop_
_entity_poly.entity_id
_entity_poly.type
_entity_poly.pdbx_seq_one_letter_code
_entity_poly.pdbx_strand_id
1 'polypeptide(L)'
;MFKSKMMICLYMFLLLCGAFANLGKEETAAASANQPVVIPDEAIRLRILANSDRSADQDVKRSIRDEVNANITEWVKDLTSIEEARRVIRSKLPDINRIAKAKLKEQHIDQSVSVSFQKASFPTKLYGNFVYPAGKYEAILITLGEGDGANWWCVLFPPLCFIDFSNGEAIASPEGDDKEQVAAEPSNESVNEVVKEEETGEVKFFLFEWVSSLFS
;
A
#
# COMPACT_ATOMS: atom_id res chain seq x y z
N MET A 1 -12.02 60.85 35.31
CA MET A 1 -11.54 60.42 33.97
C MET A 1 -10.55 59.24 33.99
N PHE A 2 -9.59 59.17 34.92
CA PHE A 2 -8.59 58.09 34.95
C PHE A 2 -9.15 56.68 35.22
N LYS A 3 -10.13 56.56 36.14
CA LYS A 3 -10.73 55.26 36.50
C LYS A 3 -11.47 54.58 35.34
N SER A 4 -12.20 55.35 34.52
CA SER A 4 -12.93 54.79 33.37
C SER A 4 -12.00 54.31 32.26
N LYS A 5 -10.91 55.05 31.98
CA LYS A 5 -9.87 54.60 31.02
C LYS A 5 -9.13 53.35 31.52
N MET A 6 -8.90 53.24 32.82
CA MET A 6 -8.26 52.06 33.43
C MET A 6 -9.15 50.82 33.38
N MET A 7 -10.46 50.98 33.61
CA MET A 7 -11.43 49.88 33.47
C MET A 7 -11.57 49.39 32.03
N ILE A 8 -11.51 50.31 31.04
CA ILE A 8 -11.54 49.95 29.61
C ILE A 8 -10.27 49.18 29.21
N CYS A 9 -9.10 49.60 29.70
CA CYS A 9 -7.83 48.89 29.43
C CYS A 9 -7.83 47.49 30.07
N LEU A 10 -8.36 47.35 31.28
CA LEU A 10 -8.47 46.05 31.96
C LEU A 10 -9.41 45.09 31.21
N TYR A 11 -10.51 45.61 30.67
CA TYR A 11 -11.47 44.81 29.89
C TYR A 11 -10.91 44.37 28.54
N MET A 12 -10.18 45.26 27.85
CA MET A 12 -9.48 44.91 26.61
C MET A 12 -8.38 43.86 26.85
N PHE A 13 -7.66 43.96 27.97
CA PHE A 13 -6.64 42.97 28.34
C PHE A 13 -7.26 41.59 28.63
N LEU A 14 -8.40 41.55 29.35
CA LEU A 14 -9.15 40.32 29.61
C LEU A 14 -9.67 39.66 28.32
N LEU A 15 -10.16 40.47 27.36
CA LEU A 15 -10.60 39.96 26.05
C LEU A 15 -9.42 39.42 25.22
N LEU A 16 -8.27 40.09 25.23
CA LEU A 16 -7.07 39.58 24.56
C LEU A 16 -6.57 38.27 25.20
N CYS A 17 -6.49 38.19 26.53
CA CYS A 17 -6.10 36.96 27.23
C CYS A 17 -7.06 35.80 26.95
N GLY A 18 -8.37 36.06 26.88
CA GLY A 18 -9.38 35.06 26.50
C GLY A 18 -9.23 34.56 25.06
N ALA A 19 -8.82 35.41 24.13
CA ALA A 19 -8.52 35.02 22.75
C ALA A 19 -7.25 34.16 22.65
N PHE A 20 -6.18 34.50 23.40
CA PHE A 20 -4.95 33.70 23.43
C PHE A 20 -5.11 32.35 24.13
N ALA A 21 -6.00 32.24 25.12
CA ALA A 21 -6.30 30.98 25.79
C ALA A 21 -7.02 29.95 24.88
N ASN A 22 -7.68 30.42 23.81
CA ASN A 22 -8.29 29.55 22.80
C ASN A 22 -7.30 29.12 21.71
N LEU A 23 -6.27 29.92 21.41
CA LEU A 23 -5.22 29.56 20.44
C LEU A 23 -4.30 28.42 20.92
N GLY A 24 -4.15 28.22 22.23
CA GLY A 24 -3.31 27.16 22.80
C GLY A 24 -3.94 25.76 22.85
N LYS A 25 -5.20 25.61 22.40
CA LYS A 25 -5.94 24.33 22.46
C LYS A 25 -6.07 23.61 21.12
N GLU A 26 -5.54 24.14 20.01
CA GLU A 26 -5.70 23.56 18.68
C GLU A 26 -4.45 22.91 18.06
N GLU A 27 -3.33 22.77 18.79
CA GLU A 27 -2.10 22.18 18.24
C GLU A 27 -1.66 20.86 18.91
N THR A 28 -2.54 19.85 18.99
CA THR A 28 -2.05 18.45 19.15
C THR A 28 -2.94 17.39 18.48
N ALA A 29 -3.86 17.75 17.58
CA ALA A 29 -4.68 16.76 16.87
C ALA A 29 -4.24 16.53 15.40
N ALA A 30 -3.62 17.52 14.75
CA ALA A 30 -3.28 17.44 13.34
C ALA A 30 -1.95 16.70 13.04
N ALA A 31 -1.03 16.60 14.00
CA ALA A 31 0.27 15.95 13.80
C ALA A 31 0.25 14.41 13.95
N SER A 32 -0.85 13.82 14.44
CA SER A 32 -0.98 12.37 14.65
C SER A 32 -1.81 11.65 13.58
N ALA A 33 -2.24 12.35 12.52
CA ALA A 33 -3.16 11.79 11.53
C ALA A 33 -2.48 11.04 10.36
N ASN A 34 -1.14 11.03 10.28
CA ASN A 34 -0.44 10.56 9.09
C ASN A 34 0.76 9.62 9.34
N GLN A 35 0.87 9.06 10.55
CA GLN A 35 1.85 7.98 10.79
C GLN A 35 1.18 6.63 10.56
N PRO A 36 1.76 5.76 9.73
CA PRO A 36 1.17 4.45 9.49
C PRO A 36 1.14 3.63 10.80
N VAL A 37 -0.02 3.08 11.14
CA VAL A 37 -0.21 2.17 12.26
C VAL A 37 0.41 0.83 11.90
N VAL A 38 1.43 0.42 12.64
CA VAL A 38 2.03 -0.90 12.49
C VAL A 38 1.10 -1.93 13.11
N ILE A 39 0.68 -2.93 12.32
CA ILE A 39 -0.17 -4.02 12.82
C ILE A 39 0.70 -5.14 13.40
N PRO A 40 0.35 -5.74 14.55
CA PRO A 40 1.03 -6.91 15.10
C PRO A 40 1.16 -8.07 14.09
N ASP A 41 2.20 -8.89 14.26
CA ASP A 41 2.61 -9.94 13.30
C ASP A 41 1.60 -11.08 13.09
N GLU A 42 0.52 -11.13 13.86
CA GLU A 42 -0.50 -12.18 13.80
C GLU A 42 -1.48 -11.92 12.65
N ALA A 43 -1.06 -12.24 11.43
CA ALA A 43 -1.90 -12.20 10.25
C ALA A 43 -1.74 -13.46 9.39
N ILE A 44 -2.83 -13.89 8.77
CA ILE A 44 -2.78 -14.91 7.71
C ILE A 44 -2.75 -14.18 6.37
N ARG A 45 -1.72 -14.46 5.57
CA ARG A 45 -1.46 -13.74 4.32
C ARG A 45 -1.69 -14.62 3.08
N LEU A 46 -1.74 -14.00 1.91
CA LEU A 46 -1.79 -14.67 0.61
C LEU A 46 -0.59 -14.22 -0.23
N ARG A 47 0.11 -15.20 -0.81
CA ARG A 47 1.15 -14.96 -1.81
C ARG A 47 0.86 -15.78 -3.06
N ILE A 48 0.85 -15.15 -4.22
CA ILE A 48 0.68 -15.83 -5.51
C ILE A 48 1.88 -15.52 -6.41
N LEU A 49 2.56 -16.55 -6.91
CA LEU A 49 3.61 -16.46 -7.92
C LEU A 49 3.03 -16.84 -9.27
N ALA A 50 3.16 -15.94 -10.24
CA ALA A 50 2.85 -16.24 -11.63
C ALA A 50 3.97 -17.10 -12.23
N ASN A 51 3.66 -17.83 -13.29
CA ASN A 51 4.66 -18.60 -14.02
C ASN A 51 5.69 -17.70 -14.69
N SER A 52 5.27 -16.59 -15.31
CA SER A 52 6.15 -15.58 -15.89
C SER A 52 5.53 -14.17 -15.82
N ASP A 53 6.26 -13.17 -16.32
CA ASP A 53 5.78 -11.78 -16.45
C ASP A 53 4.99 -11.49 -17.73
N ARG A 54 4.71 -12.51 -18.54
CA ARG A 54 3.82 -12.38 -19.69
C ARG A 54 2.42 -11.94 -19.26
N SER A 55 1.76 -11.13 -20.08
CA SER A 55 0.42 -10.62 -19.80
C SER A 55 -0.57 -11.72 -19.39
N ALA A 56 -0.64 -12.82 -20.15
CA ALA A 56 -1.53 -13.94 -19.86
C ALA A 56 -1.30 -14.57 -18.46
N ASP A 57 -0.05 -14.72 -18.03
CA ASP A 57 0.28 -15.28 -16.71
C ASP A 57 -0.09 -14.30 -15.58
N GLN A 58 0.09 -13.00 -15.84
CA GLN A 58 -0.29 -11.95 -14.90
C GLN A 58 -1.82 -11.80 -14.81
N ASP A 59 -2.53 -11.95 -15.93
CA ASP A 59 -3.99 -11.91 -16.03
C ASP A 59 -4.63 -13.08 -15.28
N VAL A 60 -4.15 -14.30 -15.50
CA VAL A 60 -4.68 -15.46 -14.79
C VAL A 60 -4.37 -15.41 -13.29
N LYS A 61 -3.18 -14.91 -12.90
CA LYS A 61 -2.87 -14.64 -11.49
C LYS A 61 -3.88 -13.69 -10.86
N ARG A 62 -4.21 -12.57 -11.54
CA ARG A 62 -5.22 -11.60 -11.05
C ARG A 62 -6.59 -12.25 -10.92
N SER A 63 -7.02 -13.05 -11.89
CA SER A 63 -8.30 -13.77 -11.84
C SER A 63 -8.35 -14.78 -10.69
N ILE A 64 -7.27 -15.53 -10.46
CA ILE A 64 -7.15 -16.46 -9.33
C ILE A 64 -7.20 -15.70 -8.01
N ARG A 65 -6.43 -14.61 -7.89
CA ARG A 65 -6.44 -13.73 -6.70
C ARG A 65 -7.86 -13.32 -6.35
N ASP A 66 -8.61 -12.78 -7.32
CA ASP A 66 -9.93 -12.20 -7.07
C ASP A 66 -10.91 -13.26 -6.57
N GLU A 67 -10.94 -14.42 -7.23
CA GLU A 67 -11.82 -15.53 -6.86
C GLU A 67 -11.44 -16.16 -5.51
N VAL A 68 -10.15 -16.39 -5.27
CA VAL A 68 -9.66 -16.93 -4.00
C VAL A 68 -9.95 -15.96 -2.85
N ASN A 69 -9.72 -14.66 -3.06
CA ASN A 69 -9.99 -13.65 -2.05
C ASN A 69 -11.48 -13.56 -1.71
N ALA A 70 -12.36 -13.56 -2.71
CA ALA A 70 -13.81 -13.56 -2.49
C ALA A 70 -14.27 -14.76 -1.65
N ASN A 71 -13.79 -15.97 -1.98
CA ASN A 71 -14.16 -17.19 -1.26
C ASN A 71 -13.61 -17.19 0.17
N ILE A 72 -12.35 -16.81 0.38
CA ILE A 72 -11.76 -16.80 1.72
C ILE A 72 -12.48 -15.79 2.60
N THR A 73 -12.79 -14.61 2.08
CA THR A 73 -13.52 -13.57 2.81
C THR A 73 -14.86 -14.09 3.32
N GLU A 74 -15.61 -14.80 2.48
CA GLU A 74 -16.86 -15.42 2.86
C GLU A 74 -16.66 -16.50 3.94
N TRP A 75 -15.61 -17.31 3.86
CA TRP A 75 -15.33 -18.36 4.84
C TRP A 75 -14.92 -17.81 6.21
N VAL A 76 -14.31 -16.63 6.26
CA VAL A 76 -13.77 -16.04 7.50
C VAL A 76 -14.56 -14.84 8.03
N LYS A 77 -15.62 -14.40 7.33
CA LYS A 77 -16.37 -13.17 7.63
C LYS A 77 -16.91 -13.11 9.08
N ASP A 78 -17.36 -14.24 9.61
CA ASP A 78 -17.97 -14.35 10.93
C ASP A 78 -16.96 -14.79 12.00
N LEU A 79 -15.69 -14.97 11.62
CA LEU A 79 -14.64 -15.44 12.52
C LEU A 79 -13.97 -14.27 13.23
N THR A 80 -13.84 -14.39 14.54
CA THR A 80 -13.17 -13.39 15.40
C THR A 80 -11.85 -13.88 15.97
N SER A 81 -11.51 -15.16 15.77
CA SER A 81 -10.28 -15.79 16.25
C SER A 81 -9.38 -16.21 15.07
N ILE A 82 -8.09 -15.88 15.18
CA ILE A 82 -7.09 -16.27 14.19
C ILE A 82 -6.85 -17.78 14.19
N GLU A 83 -7.01 -18.46 15.33
CA GLU A 83 -6.95 -19.92 15.44
C GLU A 83 -8.06 -20.57 14.62
N GLU A 84 -9.28 -20.01 14.69
CA GLU A 84 -10.39 -20.52 13.90
C GLU A 84 -10.19 -20.26 12.41
N ALA A 85 -9.76 -19.04 12.06
CA ALA A 85 -9.41 -18.70 10.68
C ALA A 85 -8.33 -19.67 10.13
N ARG A 86 -7.31 -20.00 10.93
CA ARG A 86 -6.26 -20.97 10.57
C ARG A 86 -6.83 -22.37 10.31
N ARG A 87 -7.76 -22.85 11.16
CA ARG A 87 -8.41 -24.16 10.97
C ARG A 87 -9.23 -24.18 9.68
N VAL A 88 -10.07 -23.17 9.49
CA VAL A 88 -10.94 -23.05 8.30
C VAL A 88 -10.11 -22.97 7.03
N ILE A 89 -9.13 -22.06 6.96
CA ILE A 89 -8.27 -21.90 5.79
C ILE A 89 -7.53 -23.19 5.44
N ARG A 90 -6.97 -23.89 6.42
CA ARG A 90 -6.29 -25.19 6.18
C ARG A 90 -7.25 -26.23 5.61
N SER A 91 -8.49 -26.31 6.12
CA SER A 91 -9.50 -27.23 5.60
C SER A 91 -9.93 -26.91 4.16
N LYS A 92 -9.77 -25.66 3.73
CA LYS A 92 -10.19 -25.14 2.42
C LYS A 92 -9.07 -25.08 1.36
N LEU A 93 -7.85 -25.53 1.68
CA LEU A 93 -6.77 -25.61 0.67
C LEU A 93 -7.15 -26.42 -0.59
N PRO A 94 -7.90 -27.54 -0.50
CA PRO A 94 -8.37 -28.25 -1.68
C PRO A 94 -9.30 -27.40 -2.56
N ASP A 95 -10.16 -26.58 -1.94
CA ASP A 95 -11.07 -25.67 -2.64
C ASP A 95 -10.29 -24.57 -3.38
N ILE A 96 -9.26 -24.00 -2.74
CA ILE A 96 -8.37 -22.99 -3.35
C ILE A 96 -7.63 -23.58 -4.55
N ASN A 97 -7.09 -24.79 -4.42
CA ASN A 97 -6.43 -25.48 -5.53
C ASN A 97 -7.39 -25.73 -6.70
N ARG A 98 -8.64 -26.12 -6.39
CA ARG A 98 -9.68 -26.31 -7.40
C ARG A 98 -10.02 -25.00 -8.12
N ILE A 99 -10.16 -23.89 -7.37
CA ILE A 99 -10.40 -22.56 -7.94
C ILE A 99 -9.25 -22.17 -8.89
N ALA A 100 -8.01 -22.30 -8.45
CA ALA A 100 -6.85 -21.95 -9.27
C ALA A 100 -6.81 -22.77 -10.58
N LYS A 101 -7.02 -24.09 -10.49
CA LYS A 101 -7.10 -24.97 -11.68
C LYS A 101 -8.27 -24.63 -12.60
N ALA A 102 -9.42 -24.23 -12.04
CA ALA A 102 -10.58 -23.83 -12.84
C ALA A 102 -10.28 -22.56 -13.66
N LYS A 103 -9.67 -21.54 -13.04
CA LYS A 103 -9.29 -20.30 -13.74
C LYS A 103 -8.26 -20.53 -14.85
N LEU A 104 -7.28 -21.40 -14.62
CA LEU A 104 -6.34 -21.80 -15.68
C LEU A 104 -7.07 -22.41 -16.87
N LYS A 105 -8.00 -23.34 -16.60
CA LYS A 105 -8.78 -24.02 -17.63
C LYS A 105 -9.69 -23.06 -18.40
N GLU A 106 -10.36 -22.13 -17.71
CA GLU A 106 -11.20 -21.10 -18.32
C GLU A 106 -10.42 -20.22 -19.31
N GLN A 107 -9.16 -19.93 -19.01
CA GLN A 107 -8.27 -19.13 -19.85
C GLN A 107 -7.46 -19.97 -20.85
N HIS A 108 -7.71 -21.27 -20.95
CA HIS A 108 -7.01 -22.20 -21.84
C HIS A 108 -5.48 -22.23 -21.61
N ILE A 109 -5.05 -22.04 -20.37
CA ILE A 109 -3.63 -22.07 -19.98
C ILE A 109 -3.32 -23.43 -19.35
N ASP A 110 -2.37 -24.15 -19.94
CA ASP A 110 -1.88 -25.43 -19.42
C ASP A 110 -0.59 -25.20 -18.61
N GLN A 111 -0.74 -25.14 -17.29
CA GLN A 111 0.38 -25.03 -16.35
C GLN A 111 0.06 -25.73 -15.03
N SER A 112 1.10 -26.14 -14.32
CA SER A 112 0.95 -26.72 -12.98
C SER A 112 0.49 -25.69 -11.97
N VAL A 113 -0.21 -26.14 -10.92
CA VAL A 113 -0.57 -25.32 -9.76
C VAL A 113 -0.17 -26.07 -8.50
N SER A 114 0.51 -25.36 -7.60
CA SER A 114 0.76 -25.79 -6.24
C SER A 114 0.12 -24.81 -5.27
N VAL A 115 -0.60 -25.34 -4.27
CA VAL A 115 -1.21 -24.57 -3.18
C VAL A 115 -0.77 -25.17 -1.86
N SER A 116 -0.23 -24.35 -0.97
CA SER A 116 0.23 -24.77 0.36
C SER A 116 -0.07 -23.71 1.42
N PHE A 117 -0.10 -24.13 2.68
CA PHE A 117 -0.19 -23.24 3.84
C PHE A 117 1.09 -23.36 4.67
N GLN A 118 1.95 -22.35 4.59
CA GLN A 118 3.29 -22.38 5.22
C GLN A 118 3.79 -20.98 5.56
N LYS A 119 4.95 -20.89 6.22
CA LYS A 119 5.62 -19.60 6.40
C LYS A 119 6.26 -19.16 5.07
N ALA A 120 5.89 -17.99 4.57
CA ALA A 120 6.45 -17.42 3.35
C ALA A 120 7.03 -16.02 3.62
N SER A 121 8.05 -15.64 2.85
CA SER A 121 8.66 -14.30 2.92
C SER A 121 7.77 -13.27 2.24
N PHE A 122 7.60 -12.12 2.90
CA PHE A 122 6.89 -10.95 2.40
C PHE A 122 7.81 -9.72 2.51
N PRO A 123 7.77 -8.80 1.54
CA PRO A 123 8.35 -7.48 1.69
C PRO A 123 7.46 -6.60 2.58
N THR A 124 7.98 -5.43 2.97
CA THR A 124 7.18 -4.40 3.63
C THR A 124 6.05 -3.96 2.70
N LYS A 125 4.82 -3.91 3.22
CA LYS A 125 3.61 -3.52 2.50
C LYS A 125 2.80 -2.49 3.27
N LEU A 126 2.29 -1.51 2.53
CA LEU A 126 1.37 -0.49 3.01
C LEU A 126 -0.06 -0.87 2.58
N TYR A 127 -1.02 -0.83 3.50
CA TYR A 127 -2.44 -1.03 3.24
C TYR A 127 -3.21 0.13 3.89
N GLY A 128 -3.45 1.20 3.12
CA GLY A 128 -3.97 2.46 3.65
C GLY A 128 -3.04 3.03 4.71
N ASN A 129 -3.55 3.22 5.92
CA ASN A 129 -2.76 3.73 7.04
C ASN A 129 -2.03 2.61 7.79
N PHE A 130 -2.02 1.37 7.30
CA PHE A 130 -1.39 0.24 7.98
C PHE A 130 -0.09 -0.18 7.32
N VAL A 131 0.98 -0.37 8.09
CA VAL A 131 2.25 -0.95 7.62
C VAL A 131 2.41 -2.36 8.16
N TYR A 132 2.69 -3.29 7.25
CA TYR A 132 3.18 -4.62 7.57
C TYR A 132 4.65 -4.71 7.17
N PRO A 133 5.59 -4.93 8.12
CA PRO A 133 7.00 -5.00 7.81
C PRO A 133 7.37 -6.24 6.99
N ALA A 134 8.58 -6.23 6.43
CA ALA A 134 9.16 -7.40 5.80
C ALA A 134 9.40 -8.51 6.83
N GLY A 135 9.13 -9.76 6.45
CA GLY A 135 9.24 -10.88 7.39
C GLY A 135 8.69 -12.19 6.85
N LYS A 136 8.68 -13.23 7.71
CA LYS A 136 8.11 -14.54 7.42
C LYS A 136 6.78 -14.72 8.13
N TYR A 137 5.70 -14.81 7.36
CA TYR A 137 4.32 -14.88 7.86
C TYR A 137 3.64 -16.19 7.46
N GLU A 138 2.66 -16.64 8.24
CA GLU A 138 1.77 -17.71 7.80
C GLU A 138 1.00 -17.25 6.57
N ALA A 139 1.10 -18.01 5.48
CA ALA A 139 0.48 -17.66 4.23
C ALA A 139 -0.01 -18.86 3.43
N ILE A 140 -1.08 -18.61 2.69
CA ILE A 140 -1.43 -19.43 1.54
C ILE A 140 -0.47 -19.04 0.42
N LEU A 141 0.33 -20.01 -0.03
CA LEU A 141 1.25 -19.86 -1.15
C LEU A 141 0.68 -20.59 -2.36
N ILE A 142 0.34 -19.83 -3.40
CA ILE A 142 -0.10 -20.35 -4.69
C ILE A 142 1.04 -20.13 -5.69
N THR A 143 1.55 -21.19 -6.30
CA THR A 143 2.59 -21.12 -7.34
C THR A 143 2.03 -21.67 -8.63
N LEU A 144 2.06 -20.85 -9.68
CA LEU A 144 1.65 -21.22 -11.04
C LEU A 144 2.92 -21.57 -11.84
N GLY A 145 2.90 -22.72 -12.53
CA GLY A 145 4.03 -23.19 -13.32
C GLY A 145 5.34 -23.22 -12.53
N GLU A 146 6.39 -22.59 -13.07
CA GLU A 146 7.72 -22.49 -12.46
C GLU A 146 7.79 -21.43 -11.35
N GLY A 147 6.89 -20.45 -11.35
CA GLY A 147 6.82 -19.42 -10.32
C GLY A 147 7.79 -18.25 -10.49
N ASP A 148 8.34 -18.05 -11.69
CA ASP A 148 9.36 -17.04 -11.98
C ASP A 148 8.81 -15.64 -12.26
N GLY A 149 7.49 -15.50 -12.34
CA GLY A 149 6.83 -14.24 -12.59
C GLY A 149 6.64 -13.36 -11.35
N ALA A 150 6.13 -12.16 -11.59
CA ALA A 150 5.84 -11.19 -10.55
C ALA A 150 4.91 -11.78 -9.49
N ASN A 151 5.16 -11.37 -8.26
CA ASN A 151 4.45 -11.86 -7.09
C ASN A 151 3.22 -10.99 -6.81
N TRP A 152 2.23 -11.57 -6.15
CA TRP A 152 1.15 -10.84 -5.51
C TRP A 152 1.17 -11.12 -4.02
N TRP A 153 1.00 -10.09 -3.18
CA TRP A 153 0.98 -10.22 -1.72
C TRP A 153 -0.25 -9.55 -1.14
N CYS A 154 -0.88 -10.21 -0.18
CA CYS A 154 -2.13 -9.73 0.41
C CYS A 154 -2.30 -10.21 1.86
N VAL A 155 -3.17 -9.56 2.64
CA VAL A 155 -3.53 -9.97 4.01
C VAL A 155 -4.97 -10.47 4.03
N LEU A 156 -5.15 -11.76 4.33
CA LEU A 156 -6.45 -12.45 4.31
C LEU A 156 -7.20 -12.35 5.63
N PHE A 157 -6.47 -12.37 6.75
CA PHE A 157 -7.05 -12.26 8.08
C PHE A 157 -6.17 -11.36 8.96
N PRO A 158 -6.66 -10.19 9.41
CA PRO A 158 -7.97 -9.60 9.05
C PRO A 158 -8.06 -9.30 7.53
N PRO A 159 -9.27 -9.28 6.92
CA PRO A 159 -9.42 -9.18 5.46
C PRO A 159 -9.11 -7.76 4.96
N LEU A 160 -7.84 -7.49 4.64
CA LEU A 160 -7.39 -6.20 4.10
C LEU A 160 -7.19 -6.21 2.59
N CYS A 161 -7.46 -7.35 1.94
CA CYS A 161 -7.25 -7.53 0.50
C CYS A 161 -8.14 -6.67 -0.41
N PHE A 162 -9.21 -6.06 0.11
CA PHE A 162 -10.09 -5.16 -0.64
C PHE A 162 -9.81 -3.68 -0.42
N ILE A 163 -8.84 -3.36 0.45
CA ILE A 163 -8.51 -1.96 0.68
C ILE A 163 -7.78 -1.46 -0.56
N ASP A 164 -8.54 -0.78 -1.41
CA ASP A 164 -8.16 -0.37 -2.75
C ASP A 164 -7.10 0.72 -2.67
N PHE A 165 -5.85 0.33 -2.93
CA PHE A 165 -4.79 1.26 -3.25
C PHE A 165 -4.09 0.73 -4.49
N SER A 166 -4.16 1.51 -5.56
CA SER A 166 -3.27 1.39 -6.69
C SER A 166 -1.85 1.20 -6.15
N ASN A 167 -1.26 0.04 -6.43
CA ASN A 167 0.06 -0.41 -5.99
C ASN A 167 0.17 -0.73 -4.49
N GLY A 168 0.09 -2.03 -4.19
CA GLY A 168 0.91 -2.62 -3.14
C GLY A 168 2.40 -2.54 -3.52
N GLU A 169 2.92 -1.34 -3.71
CA GLU A 169 4.31 -1.07 -4.02
C GLU A 169 5.15 -1.54 -2.84
N ALA A 170 6.11 -2.42 -3.10
CA ALA A 170 7.07 -2.79 -2.09
C ALA A 170 7.92 -1.54 -1.82
N ILE A 171 7.91 -1.06 -0.58
CA ILE A 171 8.82 0.02 -0.19
C ILE A 171 10.15 -0.65 0.12
N ALA A 172 11.21 -0.24 -0.58
CA ALA A 172 12.56 -0.66 -0.28
C ALA A 172 12.88 -0.26 1.17
N SER A 173 13.23 -1.23 2.01
CA SER A 173 13.67 -0.93 3.38
C SER A 173 15.07 -0.31 3.33
N PRO A 174 15.34 0.79 4.03
CA PRO A 174 16.68 1.29 4.17
C PRO A 174 17.35 0.48 5.29
N GLU A 175 18.02 -0.63 4.96
CA GLU A 175 19.14 -1.21 5.72
C GLU A 175 19.58 -2.56 5.13
N GLY A 176 20.85 -2.64 4.72
CA GLY A 176 21.65 -3.87 4.70
C GLY A 176 21.83 -4.58 3.36
N ASP A 177 23.05 -4.50 2.84
CA ASP A 177 23.62 -5.15 1.66
C ASP A 177 23.15 -6.58 1.34
N ASP A 178 22.86 -6.84 0.06
CA ASP A 178 23.63 -7.79 -0.74
C ASP A 178 23.48 -7.45 -2.23
N LYS A 179 24.62 -7.31 -2.90
CA LYS A 179 24.75 -6.93 -4.31
C LYS A 179 24.42 -8.14 -5.19
N GLU A 180 23.50 -7.96 -6.14
CA GLU A 180 23.63 -8.63 -7.43
C GLU A 180 23.06 -7.74 -8.54
N GLN A 181 23.96 -7.30 -9.42
CA GLN A 181 23.69 -6.51 -10.61
C GLN A 181 23.01 -7.38 -11.66
N VAL A 182 21.92 -6.90 -12.25
CA VAL A 182 21.66 -7.19 -13.67
C VAL A 182 21.36 -5.86 -14.37
N ALA A 183 22.26 -5.55 -15.30
CA ALA A 183 22.26 -4.39 -16.16
C ALA A 183 21.07 -4.42 -17.12
N ALA A 184 20.40 -3.27 -17.25
CA ALA A 184 19.59 -2.96 -18.41
C ALA A 184 20.30 -1.85 -19.19
N GLU A 185 20.82 -2.19 -20.35
CA GLU A 185 21.31 -1.26 -21.37
C GLU A 185 20.51 -1.49 -22.67
N PRO A 186 20.40 -0.47 -23.52
CA PRO A 186 19.14 -0.06 -24.14
C PRO A 186 18.97 -0.53 -25.60
N SER A 187 17.72 -0.67 -26.06
CA SER A 187 17.40 -0.82 -27.49
C SER A 187 17.09 0.54 -28.10
N ASN A 188 17.84 0.87 -29.16
CA ASN A 188 17.84 2.13 -29.88
C ASN A 188 16.90 2.11 -31.11
N GLU A 189 16.59 3.31 -31.61
CA GLU A 189 16.05 3.70 -32.94
C GLU A 189 14.52 3.58 -33.18
N SER A 190 13.82 4.71 -33.38
CA SER A 190 13.88 5.46 -34.65
C SER A 190 13.74 7.00 -34.53
N VAL A 191 14.83 7.63 -34.95
CA VAL A 191 15.11 8.93 -35.64
C VAL A 191 13.91 9.69 -36.25
N ASN A 192 13.71 10.99 -35.95
CA ASN A 192 14.15 12.21 -36.69
C ASN A 192 13.64 13.43 -35.87
N GLU A 193 14.19 14.64 -35.76
CA GLU A 193 15.26 15.41 -36.41
C GLU A 193 15.47 16.65 -35.49
N VAL A 194 16.72 17.12 -35.33
CA VAL A 194 17.08 18.23 -34.42
C VAL A 194 17.21 19.54 -35.20
N VAL A 195 16.59 20.62 -34.72
CA VAL A 195 17.12 21.99 -34.87
C VAL A 195 17.08 22.71 -33.52
N LYS A 196 18.19 23.39 -33.24
CA LYS A 196 18.67 24.05 -32.01
C LYS A 196 17.76 25.14 -31.45
N GLU A 197 17.80 25.32 -30.12
CA GLU A 197 18.36 26.54 -29.49
C GLU A 197 18.60 26.32 -27.98
N GLU A 198 19.74 26.79 -27.49
CA GLU A 198 20.03 26.96 -26.07
C GLU A 198 19.30 28.21 -25.57
N GLU A 199 18.47 28.10 -24.54
CA GLU A 199 18.24 29.21 -23.61
C GLU A 199 18.01 28.68 -22.18
N THR A 200 18.74 29.29 -21.26
CA THR A 200 18.68 29.09 -19.82
C THR A 200 17.36 29.63 -19.26
N GLY A 201 16.43 28.75 -18.94
CA GLY A 201 15.15 29.10 -18.30
C GLY A 201 15.24 29.08 -16.78
N GLU A 202 15.34 30.24 -16.16
CA GLU A 202 15.08 30.45 -14.73
C GLU A 202 13.63 30.09 -14.40
N VAL A 203 13.43 29.16 -13.46
CA VAL A 203 12.09 28.78 -13.00
C VAL A 203 11.57 29.86 -12.05
N LYS A 204 10.83 30.83 -12.59
CA LYS A 204 10.05 31.79 -11.79
C LYS A 204 8.87 31.04 -11.16
N PHE A 205 8.92 30.91 -9.84
CA PHE A 205 7.83 30.35 -9.04
C PHE A 205 6.59 31.25 -9.10
N PHE A 206 5.57 30.77 -9.80
CA PHE A 206 4.26 31.41 -9.98
C PHE A 206 3.47 31.64 -8.68
N LEU A 207 3.95 31.10 -7.54
CA LEU A 207 3.37 31.32 -6.21
C LEU A 207 3.85 32.61 -5.52
N PHE A 208 4.95 33.21 -5.99
CA PHE A 208 5.53 34.41 -5.37
C PHE A 208 4.82 35.70 -5.79
N GLU A 209 4.34 35.80 -7.04
CA GLU A 209 3.63 37.02 -7.51
C GLU A 209 2.21 37.15 -6.94
N TRP A 210 1.51 36.03 -6.73
CA TRP A 210 0.17 36.06 -6.12
C TRP A 210 0.19 36.63 -4.69
N VAL A 211 1.19 36.25 -3.89
CA VAL A 211 1.34 36.72 -2.50
C VAL A 211 1.68 38.22 -2.44
N SER A 212 2.41 38.75 -3.42
CA SER A 212 2.79 40.16 -3.44
C SER A 212 1.62 41.12 -3.75
N SER A 213 0.60 40.66 -4.48
CA SER A 213 -0.62 41.43 -4.77
C SER A 213 -1.64 41.48 -3.62
N LEU A 214 -1.46 40.66 -2.58
CA LEU A 214 -2.37 40.57 -1.43
C LEU A 214 -1.98 41.47 -0.26
N PHE A 215 -0.79 42.09 -0.32
CA PHE A 215 -0.25 42.96 0.73
C PHE A 215 0.15 44.37 0.24
N SER A 216 -0.36 44.80 -0.93
CA SER A 216 -0.30 46.21 -1.37
C SER A 216 -1.68 46.79 -1.62
#